data_AF-A0A9D2EYR9-F1
#
_entry.id   AF-A0A9D2EYR9-F1
#
_cell.length_a   1.000
_cell.length_b   1.000
_cell.length_c   1.000
_cell.angle_alpha   90.00
_cell.angle_beta   90.00
_cell.angle_gamma   90.00
#
_symmetry.space_group_name_H-M   'P 1'
#
loop_
_entity.id
_entity.type
_entity.pdbx_description
1 polymer ?
#
loop_
_entity_poly.entity_id
_entity_poly.type
_entity_poly.pdbx_seq_one_letter_code
_entity_poly.pdbx_strand_id
1 'polypeptide(L)'
;MDRKLIAEEVLAAVGGKENVAANDICMTRLRILTENPALVDTEQLSSARGVLGFVRRGTNGIEVVFGPGKVEAVHEALVDLTGVQPSEDVFDDLPTSDQARPIKVHISPNALRNAAISQRDDEGAAEVAEATDDSSVEELVSMLDEIDPSPEAEDASEEGADRPAARVLVINGPNINMLGIREPDIYGHDSYQAMLATCHAAAKEAGFAECTCFQSNHEGDLIDAIQDAYGTYAGIIINPGAYTHTSIAILDAAKAVGLPMIEVHISKLEDREDFRQVSYIRAACFETITGLGVEGYRKAMLDMAAHLGL
;
A
#
# COMPACT_ATOMS: atom_id res chain seq x y z
N MET A 1 18.68 -10.02 7.81
CA MET A 1 18.62 -9.17 9.02
C MET A 1 18.52 -10.09 10.22
N ASP A 2 19.28 -9.85 11.29
CA ASP A 2 19.26 -10.74 12.46
C ASP A 2 18.03 -10.44 13.33
N ARG A 3 16.97 -11.23 13.14
CA ARG A 3 15.67 -11.09 13.80
C ARG A 3 15.75 -11.15 15.33
N LYS A 4 16.67 -11.96 15.86
CA LYS A 4 16.88 -12.10 17.31
C LYS A 4 17.42 -10.82 17.91
N LEU A 5 18.37 -10.20 17.20
CA LEU A 5 19.00 -8.95 17.60
C LEU A 5 18.00 -7.78 17.59
N ILE A 6 17.06 -7.76 16.64
CA ILE A 6 15.96 -6.77 16.62
C ILE A 6 15.05 -6.96 17.83
N ALA A 7 14.66 -8.20 18.14
CA ALA A 7 13.84 -8.51 19.31
C ALA A 7 14.55 -8.10 20.61
N GLU A 8 15.86 -8.34 20.75
CA GLU A 8 16.65 -7.91 21.90
C GLU A 8 16.68 -6.38 22.06
N GLU A 9 16.81 -5.63 20.96
CA GLU A 9 16.75 -4.16 20.99
C GLU A 9 15.38 -3.63 21.41
N VAL A 10 14.31 -4.22 20.88
CA VAL A 10 12.93 -3.87 21.25
C VAL A 10 12.70 -4.19 22.73
N LEU A 11 13.13 -5.36 23.19
CA LEU A 11 13.01 -5.77 24.59
C LEU A 11 13.78 -4.83 25.52
N ALA A 12 15.00 -4.43 25.16
CA ALA A 12 15.76 -3.46 25.93
C ALA A 12 15.00 -2.12 26.04
N ALA A 13 14.44 -1.65 24.92
CA ALA A 13 13.72 -0.38 24.87
C ALA A 13 12.39 -0.40 25.65
N VAL A 14 11.71 -1.55 25.77
CA VAL A 14 10.50 -1.67 26.59
C VAL A 14 10.79 -1.96 28.06
N GLY A 15 12.05 -1.87 28.53
CA GLY A 15 12.40 -2.09 29.94
C GLY A 15 12.82 -3.51 30.30
N GLY A 16 13.11 -4.34 29.30
CA GLY A 16 13.58 -5.72 29.43
C GLY A 16 12.47 -6.77 29.29
N LYS A 17 12.88 -8.03 29.15
CA LYS A 17 11.99 -9.18 28.97
C LYS A 17 10.98 -9.38 30.10
N GLU A 18 11.35 -9.04 31.33
CA GLU A 18 10.48 -9.20 32.51
C GLU A 18 9.39 -8.12 32.56
N ASN A 19 9.54 -7.03 31.79
CA ASN A 19 8.51 -6.01 31.71
C ASN A 19 7.41 -6.37 30.70
N VAL A 20 7.52 -7.48 29.95
CA VAL A 20 6.53 -7.90 28.96
C VAL A 20 5.48 -8.78 29.64
N ALA A 21 4.26 -8.26 29.79
CA ALA A 21 3.12 -8.96 30.38
C ALA A 21 2.36 -9.81 29.36
N ALA A 22 2.19 -9.29 28.14
CA ALA A 22 1.55 -9.98 27.03
C ALA A 22 2.14 -9.47 25.71
N ASN A 23 2.05 -10.28 24.66
CA ASN A 23 2.44 -9.91 23.32
C ASN A 23 1.50 -10.52 22.29
N ASP A 24 1.44 -9.89 21.12
CA ASP A 24 0.64 -10.34 19.98
C ASP A 24 1.14 -9.67 18.69
N ILE A 25 0.69 -10.12 17.53
CA ILE A 25 0.97 -9.50 16.23
C ILE A 25 -0.30 -9.08 15.50
N CYS A 26 -0.23 -7.96 14.82
CA CYS A 26 -1.30 -7.48 13.94
C CYS A 26 -0.68 -6.91 12.66
N MET A 27 -0.74 -7.70 11.58
CA MET A 27 -0.21 -7.38 10.24
C MET A 27 1.27 -6.99 10.19
N THR A 28 1.59 -5.74 10.50
CA THR A 28 2.94 -5.16 10.50
C THR A 28 3.39 -4.72 11.89
N ARG A 29 2.53 -4.89 12.90
CA ARG A 29 2.71 -4.38 14.25
C ARG A 29 2.92 -5.49 15.24
N LEU A 30 3.96 -5.34 16.06
CA LEU A 30 4.16 -6.13 17.27
C LEU A 30 3.48 -5.40 18.42
N ARG A 31 2.47 -6.02 19.01
CA ARG A 31 1.77 -5.51 20.19
C ARG A 31 2.47 -6.04 21.43
N ILE A 32 2.79 -5.15 22.34
CA ILE A 32 3.43 -5.46 23.62
C ILE A 32 2.64 -4.78 24.71
N LEU A 33 2.20 -5.55 25.70
CA LEU A 33 1.68 -5.02 26.95
C LEU A 33 2.81 -5.07 27.97
N THR A 34 3.12 -3.91 28.57
CA THR A 34 4.15 -3.81 29.61
C THR A 34 3.55 -3.85 31.01
N GLU A 35 4.25 -4.44 31.99
CA GLU A 35 3.86 -4.34 33.40
C GLU A 35 4.06 -2.93 33.95
N ASN A 36 5.20 -2.31 33.64
CA ASN A 36 5.58 -0.98 34.08
C ASN A 36 5.92 -0.06 32.88
N PRO A 37 5.04 0.89 32.54
CA PRO A 37 5.24 1.77 31.39
C PRO A 37 6.31 2.85 31.60
N ALA A 38 6.77 3.06 32.85
CA ALA A 38 7.82 4.03 33.15
C ALA A 38 9.22 3.54 32.73
N LEU A 39 9.39 2.24 32.49
CA LEU A 39 10.64 1.63 32.03
C LEU A 39 10.81 1.69 30.51
N VAL A 40 9.79 2.17 29.78
CA VAL A 40 9.78 2.21 28.33
C VAL A 40 10.55 3.44 27.85
N ASP A 41 11.71 3.20 27.24
CA ASP A 41 12.54 4.21 26.58
C ASP A 41 12.09 4.39 25.12
N THR A 42 11.39 5.49 24.87
CA THR A 42 10.87 5.83 23.54
C THR A 42 11.96 6.26 22.56
N GLU A 43 13.06 6.85 23.04
CA GLU A 43 14.17 7.26 22.17
C GLU A 43 14.93 6.03 21.68
N GLN A 44 15.17 5.08 22.58
CA GLN A 44 15.78 3.80 22.24
C GLN A 44 14.90 2.99 21.30
N LEU A 45 13.58 2.96 21.55
CA LEU A 45 12.63 2.22 20.70
C LEU A 45 12.56 2.79 19.28
N SER A 46 12.56 4.11 19.12
CA SER A 46 12.59 4.76 17.80
C SER A 46 13.93 4.62 17.07
N SER A 47 15.01 4.30 17.78
CA SER A 47 16.34 4.09 17.20
C SER A 47 16.64 2.63 16.90
N ALA A 48 15.80 1.70 17.40
CA ALA A 48 15.95 0.27 17.21
C ALA A 48 15.88 -0.13 15.72
N ARG A 49 16.64 -1.15 15.36
CA ARG A 49 16.77 -1.58 13.96
C ARG A 49 15.48 -2.18 13.44
N GLY A 50 15.08 -1.75 12.25
CA GLY A 50 13.89 -2.28 11.57
C GLY A 50 12.56 -1.76 12.12
N VAL A 51 12.57 -1.00 13.23
CA VAL A 51 11.40 -0.29 13.74
C VAL A 51 11.17 0.94 12.87
N LEU A 52 10.01 1.01 12.22
CA LEU A 52 9.58 2.15 11.41
C LEU A 52 8.90 3.22 12.27
N GLY A 53 8.26 2.78 13.35
CA GLY A 53 7.69 3.66 14.35
C GLY A 53 7.00 2.89 15.46
N PHE A 54 6.38 3.60 16.39
CA PHE A 54 5.53 2.98 17.40
C PHE A 54 4.38 3.89 17.84
N VAL A 55 3.37 3.27 18.44
CA VAL A 55 2.19 3.93 19.01
C VAL A 55 1.98 3.40 20.43
N ARG A 56 1.59 4.28 21.37
CA ARG A 56 1.15 3.85 22.72
C ARG A 56 -0.36 3.68 22.76
N ARG A 57 -0.83 2.57 23.36
CA ARG A 57 -2.24 2.23 23.60
C ARG A 57 -2.49 2.14 25.10
N GLY A 58 -3.38 2.99 25.62
CA GLY A 58 -3.62 3.08 27.05
C GLY A 58 -2.35 3.38 27.85
N THR A 59 -2.31 2.91 29.11
CA THR A 59 -1.19 3.16 30.03
C THR A 59 0.00 2.24 29.74
N ASN A 60 -0.28 0.98 29.36
CA ASN A 60 0.69 -0.10 29.35
C ASN A 60 0.93 -0.72 27.96
N GLY A 61 0.13 -0.37 26.94
CA GLY A 61 0.23 -0.96 25.61
C GLY A 61 1.15 -0.18 24.69
N ILE A 62 1.91 -0.91 23.88
CA ILE A 62 2.78 -0.38 22.83
C ILE A 62 2.58 -1.22 21.57
N GLU A 63 2.36 -0.55 20.44
CA GLU A 63 2.40 -1.16 19.11
C GLU A 63 3.67 -0.70 18.40
N VAL A 64 4.59 -1.62 18.13
CA VAL A 64 5.83 -1.37 17.40
C VAL A 64 5.63 -1.75 15.94
N VAL A 65 5.79 -0.79 15.03
CA VAL A 65 5.58 -0.97 13.60
C VAL A 65 6.87 -1.44 12.94
N PHE A 66 6.80 -2.57 12.26
CA PHE A 66 7.82 -3.09 11.37
C PHE A 66 7.33 -3.01 9.93
N GLY A 67 8.23 -3.07 8.95
CA GLY A 67 7.81 -3.21 7.55
C GLY A 67 7.13 -4.56 7.27
N PRO A 68 6.42 -4.69 6.14
CA PRO A 68 5.78 -5.94 5.72
C PRO A 68 6.75 -7.14 5.75
N GLY A 69 6.26 -8.29 6.22
CA GLY A 69 7.02 -9.56 6.25
C GLY A 69 8.15 -9.65 7.27
N LYS A 70 8.31 -8.67 8.18
CA LYS A 70 9.35 -8.70 9.23
C LYS A 70 8.81 -9.02 10.62
N VAL A 71 7.55 -8.67 10.90
CA VAL A 71 7.00 -8.72 12.25
C VAL A 71 6.89 -10.14 12.81
N GLU A 72 6.49 -11.12 11.99
CA GLU A 72 6.33 -12.51 12.42
C GLU A 72 7.64 -13.08 12.97
N ALA A 73 8.73 -12.92 12.23
CA ALA A 73 10.04 -13.42 12.61
C ALA A 73 10.63 -12.72 13.85
N VAL A 74 10.29 -11.45 14.07
CA VAL A 74 10.68 -10.69 15.28
C VAL A 74 9.85 -11.13 16.48
N HIS A 75 8.56 -11.37 16.27
CA HIS A 75 7.64 -11.87 17.29
C HIS A 75 8.03 -13.27 17.77
N GLU A 76 8.31 -14.20 16.87
CA GLU A 76 8.82 -15.53 17.23
C GLU A 76 10.07 -15.44 18.12
N ALA A 77 11.02 -14.59 17.74
CA ALA A 77 12.22 -14.36 18.54
C ALA A 77 11.93 -13.71 19.90
N LEU A 78 10.94 -12.82 19.98
CA LEU A 78 10.51 -12.22 21.24
C LEU A 78 9.87 -13.25 22.17
N VAL A 79 9.02 -14.13 21.63
CA VAL A 79 8.41 -15.25 22.39
C VAL A 79 9.51 -16.18 22.93
N ASP A 80 10.49 -16.54 22.11
CA ASP A 80 11.63 -17.37 22.53
C ASP A 80 12.46 -16.72 23.66
N LEU A 81 12.61 -15.39 23.65
CA LEU A 81 13.41 -14.64 24.63
C LEU A 81 12.67 -14.37 25.94
N THR A 82 11.37 -14.13 25.87
CA THR A 82 10.53 -13.77 27.03
C THR A 82 9.89 -14.98 27.68
N GLY A 83 9.58 -16.03 26.91
CA GLY A 83 8.76 -17.17 27.33
C GLY A 83 7.26 -16.84 27.43
N VAL A 84 6.84 -15.61 27.11
CA VAL A 84 5.45 -15.16 27.19
C VAL A 84 4.73 -15.58 25.91
N GLN A 85 3.71 -16.42 26.06
CA GLN A 85 2.92 -16.89 24.92
C GLN A 85 2.02 -15.77 24.37
N PRO A 86 1.72 -15.76 23.06
CA PRO A 86 0.84 -14.77 22.46
C PRO A 86 -0.57 -14.81 23.05
N SER A 87 -1.20 -13.65 23.21
CA SER A 87 -2.57 -13.56 23.73
C SER A 87 -3.32 -12.40 23.08
N GLU A 88 -4.19 -12.73 22.13
CA GLU A 88 -5.00 -11.78 21.36
C GLU A 88 -6.02 -11.05 22.25
N ASP A 89 -6.71 -11.78 23.13
CA ASP A 89 -7.81 -11.29 23.97
C ASP A 89 -7.43 -10.09 24.87
N VAL A 90 -6.15 -9.93 25.20
CA VAL A 90 -5.65 -8.89 26.10
C VAL A 90 -5.58 -7.52 25.42
N PHE A 91 -5.51 -7.47 24.09
CA PHE A 91 -5.31 -6.23 23.33
C PHE A 91 -6.60 -5.61 22.79
N ASP A 92 -7.70 -6.36 22.74
CA ASP A 92 -8.99 -5.91 22.21
C ASP A 92 -9.68 -4.86 23.11
N ASP A 93 -9.43 -4.92 24.42
CA ASP A 93 -10.04 -4.04 25.43
C ASP A 93 -9.14 -2.87 25.89
N LEU A 94 -7.94 -2.72 25.32
CA LEU A 94 -7.07 -1.61 25.70
C LEU A 94 -7.65 -0.28 25.18
N PRO A 95 -8.06 0.66 26.07
CA PRO A 95 -8.63 1.91 25.62
C PRO A 95 -7.62 2.64 24.73
N THR A 96 -8.04 3.00 23.52
CA THR A 96 -7.48 4.19 22.86
C THR A 96 -7.62 5.31 23.86
N SER A 97 -6.53 5.90 24.34
CA SER A 97 -6.55 6.69 25.57
C SER A 97 -7.76 7.65 25.59
N ASP A 98 -8.64 7.50 26.58
CA ASP A 98 -9.93 8.19 26.71
C ASP A 98 -9.78 9.66 27.14
N GLN A 99 -8.69 10.29 26.70
CA GLN A 99 -8.52 11.72 26.61
C GLN A 99 -7.98 11.96 25.21
N ALA A 100 -8.74 12.71 24.41
CA ALA A 100 -8.43 13.14 23.06
C ALA A 100 -7.02 13.77 22.95
N ARG A 101 -5.99 12.92 22.96
CA ARG A 101 -4.63 13.24 22.57
C ARG A 101 -4.45 12.60 21.19
N PRO A 102 -3.96 13.36 20.21
CA PRO A 102 -3.71 12.81 18.89
C PRO A 102 -2.81 11.57 19.03
N ILE A 103 -3.07 10.55 18.22
CA ILE A 103 -2.19 9.38 18.10
C ILE A 103 -0.78 9.92 17.87
N LYS A 104 0.08 9.79 18.88
CA LYS A 104 1.49 10.19 18.75
C LYS A 104 2.18 9.07 18.00
N VAL A 105 2.20 9.21 16.68
CA VAL A 105 3.01 8.38 15.80
C VAL A 105 4.45 8.86 15.94
N HIS A 106 5.29 8.00 16.50
CA HIS A 106 6.73 8.25 16.53
C HIS A 106 7.34 7.56 15.32
N ILE A 107 7.82 8.35 14.36
CA ILE A 107 8.53 7.83 13.17
C ILE A 107 10.02 7.74 13.52
N SER A 108 10.59 6.55 13.35
CA SER A 108 12.01 6.29 13.57
C SER A 108 12.86 7.06 12.55
N PRO A 109 13.96 7.73 12.94
CA PRO A 109 14.85 8.42 11.99
C PRO A 109 15.42 7.50 10.90
N ASN A 110 15.56 6.20 11.21
CA ASN A 110 16.02 5.18 10.28
C ASN A 110 14.97 4.78 9.22
N ALA A 111 13.70 5.19 9.36
CA ALA A 111 12.66 4.95 8.36
C ALA A 111 12.97 5.65 7.03
N LEU A 112 13.59 6.84 7.08
CA LEU A 112 13.99 7.61 5.90
C LEU A 112 15.27 7.07 5.24
N ARG A 113 16.12 6.34 5.97
CA ARG A 113 17.39 5.81 5.44
C ARG A 113 17.22 4.63 4.49
N ASN A 114 16.15 3.86 4.63
CA ASN A 114 15.86 2.76 3.71
C ASN A 114 15.11 3.20 2.44
N ALA A 115 14.63 4.45 2.40
CA ALA A 115 14.10 5.09 1.18
C ALA A 115 15.21 5.74 0.33
N ALA A 116 16.43 5.85 0.86
CA ALA A 116 17.56 6.53 0.21
C ALA A 116 18.74 5.56 -0.04
N ILE A 117 18.54 4.56 -0.89
CA ILE A 117 19.65 3.92 -1.63
C ILE A 117 19.32 4.01 -3.12
N SER A 118 19.45 5.23 -3.65
CA SER A 118 19.75 5.50 -5.06
C SER A 118 20.45 6.86 -5.17
N GLN A 119 21.50 7.08 -4.37
CA GLN A 119 22.47 8.11 -4.71
C GLN A 119 23.34 7.55 -5.84
N ARG A 120 23.07 7.99 -7.08
CA ARG A 120 24.13 8.12 -8.08
C ARG A 120 24.68 9.53 -7.94
N ASP A 121 26.00 9.57 -7.95
CA ASP A 121 26.85 10.75 -7.95
C ASP A 121 26.42 11.73 -9.05
N ASP A 122 26.39 13.03 -8.74
CA ASP A 122 27.27 13.95 -9.45
C ASP A 122 27.49 15.25 -8.67
N GLU A 123 28.75 15.66 -8.66
CA GLU A 123 29.25 16.88 -8.07
C GLU A 123 28.91 18.09 -8.96
N GLY A 124 28.67 19.25 -8.34
CA GLY A 124 28.98 20.55 -8.94
C GLY A 124 27.80 21.40 -9.38
N ALA A 125 27.37 22.32 -8.51
CA ALA A 125 27.60 23.78 -8.68
C ALA A 125 26.56 24.56 -7.88
N ALA A 126 27.08 25.45 -7.03
CA ALA A 126 26.34 26.34 -6.16
C ALA A 126 25.76 27.55 -6.90
N GLU A 127 24.65 28.06 -6.35
CA GLU A 127 24.16 29.46 -6.26
C GLU A 127 24.18 30.36 -7.51
N VAL A 128 23.06 31.02 -7.85
CA VAL A 128 22.79 32.47 -7.60
C VAL A 128 21.26 32.74 -7.71
N ALA A 129 20.81 33.71 -6.93
CA ALA A 129 19.45 34.20 -6.71
C ALA A 129 18.82 35.10 -7.81
N GLU A 130 17.48 35.23 -7.70
CA GLU A 130 16.55 36.34 -7.99
C GLU A 130 16.64 37.26 -9.24
N ALA A 131 15.43 37.43 -9.83
CA ALA A 131 14.80 38.66 -10.38
C ALA A 131 14.61 38.80 -11.91
N THR A 132 13.31 38.86 -12.27
CA THR A 132 12.62 39.73 -13.28
C THR A 132 13.23 39.90 -14.68
N ASP A 133 12.46 39.58 -15.73
CA ASP A 133 11.90 40.55 -16.71
C ASP A 133 11.14 39.81 -17.83
N ASP A 134 10.06 40.44 -18.30
CA ASP A 134 9.05 39.95 -19.24
C ASP A 134 9.32 40.55 -20.62
N SER A 135 10.08 39.86 -21.50
CA SER A 135 10.28 40.35 -22.89
C SER A 135 10.90 39.38 -23.91
N SER A 136 10.79 38.05 -23.78
CA SER A 136 11.42 37.15 -24.80
C SER A 136 10.54 36.01 -25.30
N VAL A 137 9.23 36.10 -25.07
CA VAL A 137 8.23 35.14 -25.58
C VAL A 137 8.02 35.27 -27.10
N GLU A 138 8.48 36.36 -27.71
CA GLU A 138 8.33 36.62 -29.15
C GLU A 138 9.42 35.98 -30.04
N GLU A 139 10.55 35.53 -29.47
CA GLU A 139 11.62 34.86 -30.23
C GLU A 139 11.33 33.36 -30.44
N LEU A 140 10.63 32.71 -29.49
CA LEU A 140 10.28 31.28 -29.52
C LEU A 140 9.12 30.94 -30.46
N VAL A 141 8.30 31.91 -30.84
CA VAL A 141 7.17 31.70 -31.78
C VAL A 141 7.65 31.67 -33.24
N SER A 142 8.84 32.19 -33.53
CA SER A 142 9.41 32.20 -34.90
C SER A 142 10.07 30.88 -35.33
N MET A 143 10.28 29.93 -34.41
CA MET A 143 10.87 28.62 -34.71
C MET A 143 9.82 27.50 -34.90
N LEU A 144 8.53 27.80 -34.77
CA LEU A 144 7.45 26.82 -34.84
C LEU A 144 6.78 26.70 -36.22
N ASP A 145 7.27 27.39 -37.26
CA ASP A 145 6.69 27.41 -38.61
C ASP A 145 7.51 26.67 -39.69
N GLU A 146 8.50 25.85 -39.33
CA GLU A 146 9.23 24.97 -40.27
C GLU A 146 9.04 23.47 -39.99
N ILE A 147 7.80 23.00 -39.92
CA ILE A 147 7.51 21.57 -40.05
C ILE A 147 6.39 21.37 -41.08
N ASP A 148 6.80 21.14 -42.33
CA ASP A 148 5.94 20.60 -43.39
C ASP A 148 5.62 19.12 -43.07
N PRO A 149 4.39 18.62 -43.30
CA PRO A 149 4.03 17.26 -42.97
C PRO A 149 4.30 16.29 -44.13
N SER A 150 4.34 14.99 -43.78
CA SER A 150 4.07 13.81 -44.62
C SER A 150 5.29 12.87 -44.89
N PRO A 151 5.07 11.61 -45.34
CA PRO A 151 5.14 10.46 -44.44
C PRO A 151 5.89 9.24 -45.05
N GLU A 152 6.80 8.59 -44.33
CA GLU A 152 7.33 7.30 -44.79
C GLU A 152 7.40 6.31 -43.63
N ALA A 153 6.67 5.20 -43.83
CA ALA A 153 6.72 3.98 -43.03
C ALA A 153 7.90 3.11 -43.50
N GLU A 154 8.15 2.03 -42.74
CA GLU A 154 9.19 0.99 -42.88
C GLU A 154 10.46 1.33 -42.05
N ASP A 155 10.97 0.51 -41.13
CA ASP A 155 10.89 -0.94 -40.97
C ASP A 155 11.19 -1.34 -39.50
N ALA A 156 10.90 -2.59 -39.19
CA ALA A 156 10.63 -3.17 -37.89
C ALA A 156 11.82 -3.43 -36.95
N SER A 157 11.45 -3.40 -35.66
CA SER A 157 11.91 -4.27 -34.57
C SER A 157 13.40 -4.24 -34.18
N GLU A 158 13.77 -3.22 -33.43
CA GLU A 158 14.72 -3.38 -32.31
C GLU A 158 13.95 -3.25 -30.99
N GLU A 159 13.27 -4.30 -30.55
CA GLU A 159 12.69 -4.35 -29.20
C GLU A 159 13.23 -5.55 -28.43
N GLY A 160 14.30 -5.28 -27.69
CA GLY A 160 14.97 -6.22 -26.82
C GLY A 160 15.89 -5.49 -25.84
N ALA A 161 15.41 -4.40 -25.25
CA ALA A 161 16.14 -3.63 -24.25
C ALA A 161 15.25 -3.37 -23.02
N ASP A 162 15.36 -4.29 -22.06
CA ASP A 162 15.27 -4.07 -20.61
C ASP A 162 14.23 -3.05 -20.11
N ARG A 163 12.96 -3.26 -20.44
CA ARG A 163 11.87 -2.59 -19.70
C ARG A 163 11.82 -3.22 -18.30
N PRO A 164 11.87 -2.43 -17.21
CA PRO A 164 11.79 -2.99 -15.86
C PRO A 164 10.53 -3.83 -15.73
N ALA A 165 10.67 -5.02 -15.14
CA ALA A 165 9.64 -6.03 -15.09
C ALA A 165 8.37 -5.46 -14.41
N ALA A 166 7.31 -5.23 -15.19
CA ALA A 166 6.13 -4.50 -14.73
C ALA A 166 5.33 -5.34 -13.71
N ARG A 167 5.03 -4.74 -12.55
CA ARG A 167 4.28 -5.35 -11.46
C ARG A 167 2.91 -4.68 -11.34
N VAL A 168 1.88 -5.45 -11.01
CA VAL A 168 0.51 -4.95 -10.83
C VAL A 168 -0.02 -5.32 -9.44
N LEU A 169 -0.74 -4.39 -8.82
CA LEU A 169 -1.38 -4.58 -7.52
C LEU A 169 -2.90 -4.66 -7.68
N VAL A 170 -3.49 -5.74 -7.20
CA VAL A 170 -4.95 -5.90 -7.09
C VAL A 170 -5.36 -5.62 -5.65
N ILE A 171 -6.23 -4.63 -5.43
CA ILE A 171 -6.73 -4.24 -4.10
C ILE A 171 -8.22 -4.54 -4.00
N ASN A 172 -8.60 -5.25 -2.94
CA ASN A 172 -9.99 -5.61 -2.65
C ASN A 172 -10.42 -5.04 -1.29
N GLY A 173 -11.52 -4.31 -1.30
CA GLY A 173 -12.10 -3.69 -0.12
C GLY A 173 -12.91 -4.65 0.75
N PRO A 174 -13.77 -4.11 1.62
CA PRO A 174 -14.46 -4.89 2.64
C PRO A 174 -15.41 -5.92 2.06
N ASN A 175 -15.47 -7.07 2.73
CA ASN A 175 -16.32 -8.24 2.46
C ASN A 175 -16.01 -9.02 1.16
N ILE A 176 -15.05 -8.60 0.34
CA ILE A 176 -14.66 -9.36 -0.87
C ILE A 176 -14.05 -10.72 -0.51
N ASN A 177 -13.43 -10.85 0.66
CA ASN A 177 -12.98 -12.13 1.20
C ASN A 177 -14.11 -13.16 1.42
N MET A 178 -15.37 -12.73 1.45
CA MET A 178 -16.54 -13.58 1.68
C MET A 178 -17.18 -14.11 0.38
N LEU A 179 -16.55 -13.90 -0.78
CA LEU A 179 -17.00 -14.45 -2.06
C LEU A 179 -17.15 -15.97 -2.02
N GLY A 180 -18.25 -16.48 -2.60
CA GLY A 180 -18.62 -17.90 -2.58
C GLY A 180 -19.30 -18.37 -1.29
N ILE A 181 -19.31 -17.57 -0.22
CA ILE A 181 -19.98 -17.89 1.05
C ILE A 181 -21.25 -17.04 1.23
N ARG A 182 -21.18 -15.76 0.85
CA ARG A 182 -22.26 -14.79 1.05
C ARG A 182 -23.06 -14.56 -0.23
N GLU A 183 -24.39 -14.64 -0.12
CA GLU A 183 -25.35 -14.24 -1.17
C GLU A 183 -24.97 -14.73 -2.59
N PRO A 184 -24.76 -16.06 -2.78
CA PRO A 184 -24.23 -16.61 -4.02
C PRO A 184 -25.09 -16.29 -5.26
N ASP A 185 -26.39 -16.06 -5.07
CA ASP A 185 -27.30 -15.68 -6.15
C ASP A 185 -27.02 -14.28 -6.73
N ILE A 186 -26.33 -13.40 -5.98
CA ILE A 186 -26.00 -12.03 -6.41
C ILE A 186 -24.55 -11.92 -6.90
N TYR A 187 -23.61 -12.65 -6.26
CA TYR A 187 -22.17 -12.51 -6.52
C TYR A 187 -21.55 -13.70 -7.27
N GLY A 188 -22.33 -14.73 -7.56
CA GLY A 188 -21.87 -15.97 -8.17
C GLY A 188 -21.34 -16.99 -7.16
N HIS A 189 -21.03 -18.19 -7.65
CA HIS A 189 -20.48 -19.30 -6.85
C HIS A 189 -18.95 -19.28 -6.76
N ASP A 190 -18.30 -18.34 -7.45
CA ASP A 190 -16.85 -18.27 -7.47
C ASP A 190 -16.31 -17.82 -6.11
N SER A 191 -15.37 -18.60 -5.59
CA SER A 191 -14.73 -18.30 -4.30
C SER A 191 -13.70 -17.18 -4.44
N TYR A 192 -13.35 -16.55 -3.32
CA TYR A 192 -12.23 -15.60 -3.28
C TYR A 192 -10.93 -16.22 -3.83
N GLN A 193 -10.67 -17.51 -3.57
CA GLN A 193 -9.50 -18.22 -4.09
C GLN A 193 -9.53 -18.39 -5.62
N ALA A 194 -10.71 -18.63 -6.20
CA ALA A 194 -10.87 -18.69 -7.66
C ALA A 194 -10.61 -17.32 -8.31
N MET A 195 -11.04 -16.24 -7.66
CA MET A 195 -10.76 -14.87 -8.11
C MET A 195 -9.26 -14.55 -8.05
N LEU A 196 -8.55 -14.92 -6.98
CA LEU A 196 -7.10 -14.78 -6.91
C LEU A 196 -6.39 -15.57 -8.03
N ALA A 197 -6.79 -16.82 -8.26
CA ALA A 197 -6.23 -17.64 -9.34
C ALA A 197 -6.45 -17.00 -10.72
N THR A 198 -7.62 -16.40 -10.94
CA THR A 198 -7.94 -15.67 -12.17
C THR A 198 -7.02 -14.45 -12.35
N CYS A 199 -6.81 -13.65 -11.30
CA CYS A 199 -5.90 -12.51 -11.35
C CYS A 199 -4.46 -12.95 -11.72
N HIS A 200 -3.92 -13.97 -11.03
CA HIS A 200 -2.56 -14.43 -11.32
C HIS A 200 -2.41 -15.02 -12.73
N ALA A 201 -3.40 -15.78 -13.20
CA ALA A 201 -3.40 -16.34 -14.55
C ALA A 201 -3.47 -15.23 -15.61
N ALA A 202 -4.38 -14.26 -15.43
CA ALA A 202 -4.55 -13.12 -16.33
C ALA A 202 -3.31 -12.23 -16.36
N ALA A 203 -2.67 -12.01 -15.21
CA ALA A 203 -1.46 -11.17 -15.14
C ALA A 203 -0.30 -11.80 -15.92
N LYS A 204 -0.14 -13.12 -15.81
CA LYS A 204 0.85 -13.86 -16.57
C LYS A 204 0.55 -13.84 -18.08
N GLU A 205 -0.72 -13.98 -18.45
CA GLU A 205 -1.16 -13.87 -19.84
C GLU A 205 -0.86 -12.48 -20.41
N ALA A 206 -1.08 -11.43 -19.60
CA ALA A 206 -0.93 -10.03 -19.98
C ALA A 206 0.52 -9.51 -19.92
N GLY A 207 1.50 -10.36 -19.60
CA GLY A 207 2.92 -9.98 -19.61
C GLY A 207 3.44 -9.31 -18.34
N PHE A 208 2.65 -9.26 -17.25
CA PHE A 208 3.15 -8.77 -15.96
C PHE A 208 4.15 -9.77 -15.35
N ALA A 209 5.21 -9.23 -14.76
CA ALA A 209 6.21 -10.03 -14.05
C ALA A 209 5.70 -10.54 -12.70
N GLU A 210 4.84 -9.76 -12.04
CA GLU A 210 4.22 -10.10 -10.77
C GLU A 210 2.84 -9.48 -10.64
N CYS A 211 1.92 -10.23 -10.05
CA CYS A 211 0.62 -9.75 -9.60
C CYS A 211 0.51 -10.01 -8.10
N THR A 212 0.40 -8.94 -7.32
CA THR A 212 0.16 -9.01 -5.88
C THR A 212 -1.32 -8.73 -5.63
N CYS A 213 -1.97 -9.57 -4.83
CA CYS A 213 -3.37 -9.39 -4.46
C CYS A 213 -3.45 -9.05 -2.97
N PHE A 214 -4.12 -7.96 -2.64
CA PHE A 214 -4.33 -7.47 -1.29
C PHE A 214 -5.83 -7.32 -1.00
N GLN A 215 -6.25 -7.66 0.21
CA GLN A 215 -7.63 -7.44 0.66
C GLN A 215 -7.64 -6.99 2.11
N SER A 216 -8.48 -6.00 2.42
CA SER A 216 -8.76 -5.61 3.80
C SER A 216 -10.19 -5.13 3.99
N ASN A 217 -10.70 -5.29 5.21
CA ASN A 217 -11.95 -4.69 5.66
C ASN A 217 -11.75 -3.29 6.27
N HIS A 218 -10.51 -2.86 6.48
CA HIS A 218 -10.18 -1.58 7.08
C HIS A 218 -9.74 -0.58 6.00
N GLU A 219 -10.38 0.58 5.97
CA GLU A 219 -10.09 1.64 5.00
C GLU A 219 -8.62 2.09 5.04
N GLY A 220 -8.05 2.23 6.24
CA GLY A 220 -6.64 2.64 6.41
C GLY A 220 -5.66 1.70 5.71
N ASP A 221 -5.87 0.38 5.80
CA ASP A 221 -4.97 -0.58 5.17
C ASP A 221 -5.02 -0.49 3.64
N LEU A 222 -6.18 -0.17 3.06
CA LEU A 222 -6.34 0.04 1.62
C LEU A 222 -5.61 1.32 1.19
N ILE A 223 -5.67 2.37 2.00
CA ILE A 223 -4.94 3.62 1.77
C ILE A 223 -3.43 3.37 1.82
N ASP A 224 -2.96 2.66 2.85
CA ASP A 224 -1.54 2.30 3.01
C ASP A 224 -1.08 1.46 1.80
N ALA A 225 -1.86 0.47 1.37
CA ALA A 225 -1.54 -0.34 0.19
C ALA A 225 -1.46 0.47 -1.11
N ILE A 226 -2.33 1.49 -1.28
CA ILE A 226 -2.26 2.41 -2.43
C ILE A 226 -0.98 3.25 -2.36
N GLN A 227 -0.65 3.80 -1.19
CA GLN A 227 0.55 4.63 -1.00
C GLN A 227 1.84 3.84 -1.19
N ASP A 228 1.92 2.64 -0.62
CA ASP A 228 3.04 1.71 -0.77
C ASP A 228 3.23 1.25 -2.22
N ALA A 229 2.19 1.38 -3.07
CA ALA A 229 2.31 1.02 -4.46
C ALA A 229 3.20 1.99 -5.26
N TYR A 230 3.33 3.23 -4.78
CA TYR A 230 4.11 4.27 -5.44
C TYR A 230 5.58 3.86 -5.59
N GLY A 231 6.11 3.99 -6.82
CA GLY A 231 7.48 3.59 -7.15
C GLY A 231 7.73 2.07 -7.19
N THR A 232 6.73 1.25 -6.89
CA THR A 232 6.87 -0.21 -6.76
C THR A 232 6.04 -0.98 -7.80
N TYR A 233 4.86 -0.48 -8.15
CA TYR A 233 3.95 -1.09 -9.13
C TYR A 233 3.71 -0.14 -10.30
N ALA A 234 3.45 -0.72 -11.47
CA ALA A 234 3.15 0.00 -12.69
C ALA A 234 1.66 0.42 -12.77
N GLY A 235 0.77 -0.27 -12.07
CA GLY A 235 -0.66 0.04 -12.05
C GLY A 235 -1.42 -0.68 -10.93
N ILE A 236 -2.64 -0.21 -10.67
CA ILE A 236 -3.53 -0.73 -9.62
C ILE A 236 -4.87 -1.15 -10.22
N ILE A 237 -5.35 -2.33 -9.87
CA ILE A 237 -6.73 -2.77 -10.13
C ILE A 237 -7.44 -2.79 -8.78
N ILE A 238 -8.52 -2.03 -8.60
CA ILE A 238 -9.18 -1.87 -7.31
C ILE A 238 -10.66 -2.22 -7.38
N ASN A 239 -11.12 -3.06 -6.46
CA ASN A 239 -12.52 -3.21 -6.10
C ASN A 239 -12.71 -2.72 -4.66
N PRO A 240 -13.12 -1.46 -4.43
CA PRO A 240 -13.22 -0.92 -3.07
C PRO A 240 -14.41 -1.49 -2.28
N GLY A 241 -15.23 -2.37 -2.86
CA GLY A 241 -16.45 -2.87 -2.23
C GLY A 241 -17.38 -1.73 -1.84
N ALA A 242 -17.85 -1.73 -0.58
CA ALA A 242 -18.73 -0.67 -0.07
C ALA A 242 -18.07 0.72 -0.03
N TYR A 243 -16.75 0.79 0.08
CA TYR A 243 -16.03 2.06 0.17
C TYR A 243 -16.05 2.87 -1.12
N THR A 244 -16.39 2.25 -2.25
CA THR A 244 -16.68 2.91 -3.52
C THR A 244 -17.64 4.09 -3.35
N HIS A 245 -18.63 3.91 -2.48
CA HIS A 245 -19.75 4.82 -2.31
C HIS A 245 -19.57 5.81 -1.15
N THR A 246 -18.50 5.67 -0.36
CA THR A 246 -18.34 6.40 0.90
C THR A 246 -16.97 7.02 1.10
N SER A 247 -15.91 6.44 0.52
CA SER A 247 -14.53 6.82 0.85
C SER A 247 -13.98 7.88 -0.09
N ILE A 248 -13.94 9.11 0.41
CA ILE A 248 -13.14 10.18 -0.20
C ILE A 248 -11.64 9.97 0.11
N ALA A 249 -11.32 9.33 1.24
CA ALA A 249 -9.94 9.09 1.64
C ALA A 249 -9.17 8.16 0.68
N ILE A 250 -9.81 7.08 0.20
CA ILE A 250 -9.24 6.20 -0.82
C ILE A 250 -9.06 6.95 -2.16
N LEU A 251 -10.00 7.83 -2.52
CA LEU A 251 -9.88 8.68 -3.71
C LEU A 251 -8.67 9.62 -3.60
N ASP A 252 -8.49 10.27 -2.46
CA ASP A 252 -7.38 11.21 -2.24
C ASP A 252 -6.03 10.47 -2.27
N ALA A 253 -5.96 9.26 -1.69
CA ALA A 253 -4.77 8.41 -1.78
C ALA A 253 -4.45 8.02 -3.23
N ALA A 254 -5.46 7.61 -4.01
CA ALA A 254 -5.29 7.26 -5.42
C ALA A 254 -4.79 8.44 -6.26
N LYS A 255 -5.35 9.63 -6.04
CA LYS A 255 -4.90 10.86 -6.71
C LYS A 255 -3.48 11.27 -6.31
N ALA A 256 -3.11 11.06 -5.05
CA ALA A 256 -1.78 11.40 -4.56
C ALA A 256 -0.68 10.54 -5.20
N VAL A 257 -0.93 9.25 -5.44
CA VAL A 257 0.06 8.37 -6.09
C VAL A 257 0.08 8.49 -7.61
N GLY A 258 -1.03 8.86 -8.24
CA GLY A 258 -1.10 9.12 -9.68
C GLY A 258 -0.79 7.93 -10.60
N LEU A 259 -0.87 6.70 -10.07
CA LEU A 259 -0.67 5.48 -10.85
C LEU A 259 -1.89 5.18 -11.74
N PRO A 260 -1.70 4.57 -12.93
CA PRO A 260 -2.80 4.04 -13.72
C PRO A 260 -3.67 3.09 -12.86
N MET A 261 -4.97 3.37 -12.82
CA MET A 261 -5.91 2.64 -11.97
C MET A 261 -7.18 2.25 -12.73
N ILE A 262 -7.63 1.01 -12.52
CA ILE A 262 -8.92 0.50 -13.01
C ILE A 262 -9.80 0.14 -11.82
N GLU A 263 -11.04 0.63 -11.82
CA GLU A 263 -12.08 0.23 -10.87
C GLU A 263 -12.80 -1.03 -11.36
N VAL A 264 -12.97 -2.03 -10.49
CA VAL A 264 -13.67 -3.28 -10.81
C VAL A 264 -14.80 -3.54 -9.83
N HIS A 265 -15.95 -3.95 -10.34
CA HIS A 265 -17.10 -4.43 -9.57
C HIS A 265 -17.61 -5.75 -10.13
N ILE A 266 -17.70 -6.75 -9.24
CA ILE A 266 -18.23 -8.08 -9.57
C ILE A 266 -19.69 -7.99 -10.00
N SER A 267 -20.51 -7.27 -9.23
CA SER A 267 -21.90 -7.01 -9.56
C SER A 267 -22.04 -5.77 -10.45
N LYS A 268 -23.10 -5.72 -11.24
CA LYS A 268 -23.46 -4.55 -12.02
C LYS A 268 -24.03 -3.48 -11.08
N LEU A 269 -23.41 -2.30 -11.02
CA LEU A 269 -23.80 -1.26 -10.06
C LEU A 269 -25.14 -0.59 -10.44
N GLU A 270 -25.43 -0.48 -11.73
CA GLU A 270 -26.60 0.21 -12.26
C GLU A 270 -27.90 -0.53 -11.94
N ASP A 271 -27.81 -1.85 -11.71
CA ASP A 271 -28.96 -2.70 -11.38
C ASP A 271 -29.21 -2.74 -9.85
N ARG A 272 -28.45 -1.95 -9.07
CA ARG A 272 -28.50 -1.90 -7.61
C ARG A 272 -29.08 -0.58 -7.10
N GLU A 273 -29.21 -0.50 -5.78
CA GLU A 273 -29.77 0.65 -5.07
C GLU A 273 -29.04 1.96 -5.42
N ASP A 274 -29.76 3.08 -5.44
CA ASP A 274 -29.24 4.39 -5.90
C ASP A 274 -27.89 4.78 -5.26
N PHE A 275 -27.71 4.49 -3.96
CA PHE A 275 -26.46 4.82 -3.26
C PHE A 275 -25.25 4.02 -3.78
N ARG A 276 -25.46 2.88 -4.44
CA ARG A 276 -24.39 2.06 -5.05
C ARG A 276 -24.01 2.49 -6.46
N GLN A 277 -24.76 3.41 -7.04
CA GLN A 277 -24.45 3.97 -8.36
C GLN A 277 -23.42 5.11 -8.28
N VAL A 278 -23.16 5.62 -7.07
CA VAL A 278 -22.15 6.66 -6.81
C VAL A 278 -20.79 6.03 -6.58
N SER A 279 -19.79 6.37 -7.38
CA SER A 279 -18.40 5.97 -7.16
C SER A 279 -17.51 7.19 -7.01
N TYR A 280 -16.90 7.35 -5.83
CA TYR A 280 -15.89 8.40 -5.61
C TYR A 280 -14.58 8.05 -6.28
N ILE A 281 -14.13 6.78 -6.17
CA ILE A 281 -12.84 6.34 -6.69
C ILE A 281 -12.75 6.45 -8.22
N ARG A 282 -13.89 6.38 -8.92
CA ARG A 282 -13.98 6.52 -10.38
C ARG A 282 -13.23 7.74 -10.91
N ALA A 283 -13.17 8.84 -10.15
CA ALA A 283 -12.46 10.05 -10.56
C ALA A 283 -10.93 9.92 -10.60
N ALA A 284 -10.35 8.85 -10.04
CA ALA A 284 -8.93 8.51 -10.14
C ALA A 284 -8.65 7.34 -11.09
N CYS A 285 -9.69 6.64 -11.57
CA CYS A 285 -9.54 5.50 -12.48
C CYS A 285 -9.72 5.95 -13.94
N PHE A 286 -8.91 5.41 -14.84
CA PHE A 286 -9.09 5.66 -16.28
C PHE A 286 -10.19 4.76 -16.90
N GLU A 287 -10.54 3.67 -16.21
CA GLU A 287 -11.60 2.76 -16.61
C GLU A 287 -12.35 2.22 -15.37
N THR A 288 -13.65 1.96 -15.55
CA THR A 288 -14.49 1.24 -14.59
C THR A 288 -15.14 0.03 -15.28
N ILE A 289 -14.98 -1.16 -14.70
CA ILE A 289 -15.55 -2.42 -15.19
C ILE A 289 -16.57 -2.91 -14.15
N THR A 290 -17.82 -3.13 -14.56
CA THR A 290 -18.89 -3.61 -13.66
C THR A 290 -19.64 -4.80 -14.25
N GLY A 291 -20.13 -5.70 -13.40
CA GLY A 291 -21.11 -6.73 -13.79
C GLY A 291 -20.58 -7.93 -14.56
N LEU A 292 -19.26 -8.09 -14.67
CA LEU A 292 -18.62 -9.24 -15.33
C LEU A 292 -18.24 -10.37 -14.37
N GLY A 293 -18.64 -10.28 -13.09
CA GLY A 293 -18.21 -11.25 -12.09
C GLY A 293 -16.69 -11.25 -11.89
N VAL A 294 -16.11 -12.43 -11.68
CA VAL A 294 -14.66 -12.62 -11.55
C VAL A 294 -13.91 -12.30 -12.86
N GLU A 295 -14.54 -12.52 -14.02
CA GLU A 295 -13.95 -12.18 -15.33
C GLU A 295 -13.69 -10.68 -15.51
N GLY A 296 -14.34 -9.83 -14.71
CA GLY A 296 -14.03 -8.40 -14.65
C GLY A 296 -12.57 -8.13 -14.28
N TYR A 297 -11.98 -8.94 -13.40
CA TYR A 297 -10.56 -8.82 -13.03
C TYR A 297 -9.64 -9.24 -14.18
N ARG A 298 -10.01 -10.28 -14.93
CA ARG A 298 -9.25 -10.69 -16.12
C ARG A 298 -9.25 -9.60 -17.18
N LYS A 299 -10.42 -9.02 -17.47
CA LYS A 299 -10.55 -7.88 -18.39
C LYS A 299 -9.67 -6.71 -17.92
N ALA A 300 -9.79 -6.30 -16.65
CA ALA A 300 -9.00 -5.22 -16.07
C ALA A 300 -7.49 -5.44 -16.22
N MET A 301 -7.03 -6.68 -16.05
CA MET A 301 -5.62 -7.02 -16.20
C MET A 301 -5.12 -6.81 -17.63
N LEU A 302 -5.90 -7.26 -18.62
CA LEU A 302 -5.56 -7.10 -20.04
C LEU A 302 -5.59 -5.63 -20.46
N ASP A 303 -6.59 -4.86 -20.02
CA ASP A 303 -6.69 -3.44 -20.35
C ASP A 303 -5.58 -2.62 -19.67
N MET A 304 -5.20 -2.98 -18.44
CA MET A 304 -4.05 -2.37 -17.77
C MET A 304 -2.76 -2.64 -18.53
N ALA A 305 -2.52 -3.87 -18.97
CA ALA A 305 -1.35 -4.21 -19.78
C ALA A 305 -1.33 -3.42 -21.09
N ALA A 306 -2.46 -3.35 -21.79
CA ALA A 306 -2.58 -2.54 -23.01
C ALA A 306 -2.30 -1.04 -22.75
N HIS A 307 -2.81 -0.50 -21.63
CA HIS A 307 -2.54 0.89 -21.23
C HIS A 307 -1.07 1.15 -20.93
N LEU A 308 -0.36 0.17 -20.36
CA LEU A 308 1.07 0.23 -20.06
C LEU A 308 1.97 -0.13 -21.26
N GLY A 309 1.38 -0.66 -22.33
CA GLY A 309 2.08 -1.13 -23.52
C GLY A 309 2.92 -2.39 -23.27
N LEU A 310 2.39 -3.34 -22.49
CA LEU A 310 2.97 -4.67 -22.26
C LEU A 310 2.54 -5.69 -23.33
#